data_AF-A0A7S3S3R6-F1
#
_entry.id   AF-A0A7S3S3R6-F1
#
_cell.length_a   1.000
_cell.length_b   1.000
_cell.length_c   1.000
_cell.angle_alpha   90.00
_cell.angle_beta   90.00
_cell.angle_gamma   90.00
#
_symmetry.space_group_name_H-M   'P 1'
#
loop_
_entity.id
_entity.type
_entity.pdbx_description
1 polymer ?
#
loop_
_entity_poly.entity_id
_entity_poly.type
_entity_poly.pdbx_seq_one_letter_code
_entity_poly.pdbx_strand_id
1 'polypeptide(L)'
;MTPEEKRESRRNRRAQLGQDLFATQAERPFLFPPKFTFVFRAFSTIDGIGKTLTGPRYDLSRISQPYLRELADLRDGSALKSAALELGRRVGWRPQDVAQLVTQPRAVAGVAQTVRKLEEGDLKLRVRTLEVERMIERVELRQRFIGAGVASALLLHISLGATLHRLAARVVQVIAARVAWECWNAWLALKKLTVQQLRFENEDTVYDTM
;
A
#
# COMPACT_ATOMS: atom_id res chain seq x y z
N MET A 1 26.39 -10.51 2.39
CA MET A 1 25.25 -10.69 1.47
C MET A 1 25.71 -11.30 0.16
N THR A 2 25.43 -12.60 0.00
CA THR A 2 25.64 -13.33 -1.26
C THR A 2 24.75 -12.74 -2.38
N PRO A 3 25.09 -12.91 -3.67
CA PRO A 3 24.28 -12.42 -4.78
C PRO A 3 22.85 -13.00 -4.81
N GLU A 4 22.63 -14.17 -4.21
CA GLU A 4 21.30 -14.79 -4.06
C GLU A 4 20.46 -14.10 -2.98
N GLU A 5 21.01 -13.88 -1.78
CA GLU A 5 20.35 -13.12 -0.70
C GLU A 5 19.94 -11.71 -1.14
N LYS A 6 20.75 -11.06 -2.00
CA LYS A 6 20.41 -9.74 -2.57
C LYS A 6 19.21 -9.81 -3.52
N ARG A 7 19.05 -10.89 -4.28
CA ARG A 7 17.91 -11.09 -5.18
C ARG A 7 16.64 -11.36 -4.39
N GLU A 8 16.73 -12.18 -3.35
CA GLU A 8 15.62 -12.50 -2.45
C GLU A 8 15.13 -11.27 -1.69
N SER A 9 16.05 -10.51 -1.07
CA SER A 9 15.74 -9.23 -0.41
C SER A 9 15.09 -8.21 -1.36
N ARG A 10 15.47 -8.20 -2.65
CA ARG A 10 14.84 -7.33 -3.67
C ARG A 10 13.45 -7.82 -4.04
N ARG A 11 13.23 -9.14 -4.12
CA ARG A 11 11.93 -9.75 -4.38
C ARG A 11 10.96 -9.46 -3.24
N ASN A 12 11.38 -9.63 -1.99
CA ASN A 12 10.53 -9.39 -0.82
C ASN A 12 10.15 -7.91 -0.70
N ARG A 13 11.11 -6.99 -0.91
CA ARG A 13 10.80 -5.54 -0.96
C ARG A 13 9.80 -5.18 -2.06
N ARG A 14 9.94 -5.77 -3.25
CA ARG A 14 8.98 -5.55 -4.35
C ARG A 14 7.59 -6.10 -4.02
N ALA A 15 7.51 -7.24 -3.34
CA ALA A 15 6.24 -7.83 -2.92
C ALA A 15 5.53 -6.94 -1.89
N GLN A 16 6.25 -6.45 -0.86
CA GLN A 16 5.72 -5.53 0.14
C GLN A 16 5.25 -4.20 -0.47
N LEU A 17 6.10 -3.57 -1.31
CA LEU A 17 5.75 -2.34 -2.02
C LEU A 17 4.56 -2.54 -2.96
N GLY A 18 4.50 -3.69 -3.65
CA GLY A 18 3.37 -4.05 -4.49
C GLY A 18 2.07 -4.13 -3.70
N GLN A 19 2.09 -4.78 -2.53
CA GLN A 19 0.92 -4.93 -1.67
C GLN A 19 0.41 -3.58 -1.16
N ASP A 20 1.31 -2.68 -0.76
CA ASP A 20 0.97 -1.33 -0.30
C ASP A 20 0.41 -0.44 -1.43
N LEU A 21 1.00 -0.54 -2.63
CA LEU A 21 0.50 0.14 -3.83
C LEU A 21 -0.88 -0.36 -4.25
N PHE A 22 -1.14 -1.67 -4.20
CA PHE A 22 -2.45 -2.24 -4.55
C PHE A 22 -3.53 -1.83 -3.53
N ALA A 23 -3.20 -1.79 -2.24
CA ALA A 23 -4.12 -1.31 -1.22
C ALA A 23 -4.49 0.18 -1.44
N THR A 24 -3.53 1.00 -1.86
CA THR A 24 -3.74 2.42 -2.15
C THR A 24 -4.55 2.64 -3.44
N GLN A 25 -4.30 1.83 -4.49
CA GLN A 25 -5.00 1.93 -5.77
C GLN A 25 -6.49 1.57 -5.68
N ALA A 26 -6.87 0.69 -4.74
CA ALA A 26 -8.26 0.30 -4.54
C ALA A 26 -9.16 1.49 -4.16
N GLU A 27 -8.60 2.51 -3.50
CA GLU A 27 -9.37 3.67 -3.04
C GLU A 27 -9.40 4.83 -4.04
N ARG A 28 -8.32 5.01 -4.80
CA ARG A 28 -8.24 6.01 -5.86
C ARG A 28 -7.54 5.41 -7.08
N PRO A 29 -8.29 5.06 -8.14
CA PRO A 29 -7.66 4.62 -9.37
C PRO A 29 -6.83 5.76 -9.94
N PHE A 30 -5.58 5.47 -10.30
CA PHE A 30 -4.73 6.43 -10.96
C PHE A 30 -5.25 6.66 -12.39
N LEU A 31 -5.86 7.83 -12.62
CA LEU A 31 -6.36 8.23 -13.94
C LEU A 31 -5.28 9.02 -14.66
N PHE A 32 -4.70 8.45 -15.72
CA PHE A 32 -3.86 9.21 -16.62
C PHE A 32 -4.71 10.26 -17.36
N PRO A 33 -4.27 11.52 -17.45
CA PRO A 33 -4.90 12.50 -18.31
C PRO A 33 -5.01 11.96 -19.75
N PRO A 34 -6.14 12.15 -20.46
CA PRO A 34 -6.39 11.51 -21.76
C PRO A 34 -5.29 11.70 -22.81
N LYS A 35 -4.62 12.86 -22.78
CA LYS A 35 -3.50 13.18 -23.68
C LYS A 35 -2.31 12.23 -23.50
N PHE A 36 -1.95 11.92 -22.25
CA PHE A 36 -0.83 11.01 -21.97
C PHE A 36 -1.18 9.57 -22.32
N THR A 37 -2.44 9.16 -22.12
CA THR A 37 -2.89 7.81 -22.48
C THR A 37 -2.77 7.53 -23.97
N PHE A 38 -3.12 8.50 -24.82
CA PHE A 38 -2.95 8.37 -26.28
C PHE A 38 -1.48 8.19 -26.67
N VAL A 39 -0.59 9.01 -26.10
CA VAL A 39 0.86 8.96 -26.35
C VAL A 39 1.46 7.63 -25.88
N PHE A 40 1.12 7.17 -24.68
CA PHE A 40 1.58 5.88 -24.16
C PHE A 40 1.12 4.72 -25.03
N ARG A 41 -0.16 4.72 -25.43
CA ARG A 41 -0.70 3.69 -26.32
C ARG A 41 0.06 3.64 -27.65
N ALA A 42 0.34 4.78 -28.25
CA ALA A 42 1.12 4.85 -29.50
C ALA A 42 2.53 4.26 -29.32
N PHE A 43 3.26 4.65 -28.27
CA PHE A 43 4.60 4.11 -28.01
C PHE A 43 4.59 2.61 -27.71
N SER A 44 3.65 2.12 -26.90
CA SER A 44 3.51 0.69 -26.62
C SER A 44 3.16 -0.12 -27.86
N THR A 45 2.33 0.43 -28.76
CA THR A 45 2.01 -0.22 -30.03
C THR A 45 3.23 -0.27 -30.96
N ILE A 46 3.99 0.83 -31.09
CA ILE A 46 5.22 0.86 -31.89
C ILE A 46 6.27 -0.11 -31.33
N ASP A 47 6.48 -0.12 -30.02
CA ASP A 47 7.42 -1.03 -29.36
C ASP A 47 6.99 -2.50 -29.50
N GLY A 48 5.70 -2.78 -29.37
CA GLY A 48 5.12 -4.11 -29.61
C GLY A 48 5.35 -4.58 -31.03
N ILE A 49 4.99 -3.77 -32.03
CA ILE A 49 5.17 -4.10 -33.46
C ILE A 49 6.66 -4.28 -33.78
N GLY A 50 7.53 -3.39 -33.32
CA GLY A 50 8.97 -3.48 -33.56
C GLY A 50 9.59 -4.75 -32.99
N LYS A 51 9.19 -5.17 -31.79
CA LYS A 51 9.62 -6.45 -31.19
C LYS A 51 9.08 -7.66 -31.93
N THR A 52 7.88 -7.60 -32.50
CA THR A 52 7.35 -8.70 -33.32
C THR A 52 8.08 -8.88 -34.65
N LEU A 53 8.52 -7.81 -35.29
CA LEU A 53 9.20 -7.86 -36.60
C LEU A 53 10.69 -8.16 -36.51
N THR A 54 11.39 -7.60 -35.53
CA THR A 54 12.86 -7.64 -35.46
C THR A 54 13.38 -8.44 -34.25
N GLY A 55 12.46 -9.05 -33.48
CA GLY A 55 12.78 -9.86 -32.32
C GLY A 55 13.29 -9.04 -31.12
N PRO A 56 13.92 -9.70 -30.11
CA PRO A 56 14.34 -9.07 -28.86
C PRO A 56 15.39 -7.96 -28.97
N ARG A 57 15.94 -7.71 -30.17
CA ARG A 57 16.96 -6.68 -30.41
C ARG A 57 16.34 -5.31 -30.67
N TYR A 58 15.04 -5.23 -30.94
CA TYR A 58 14.34 -3.98 -31.09
C TYR A 58 14.14 -3.32 -29.72
N ASP A 59 14.74 -2.15 -29.53
CA ASP A 59 14.60 -1.33 -28.33
C ASP A 59 14.32 0.12 -28.75
N LEU A 60 13.05 0.52 -28.62
CA LEU A 60 12.58 1.87 -28.94
C LEU A 60 13.35 2.95 -28.15
N SER A 61 13.84 2.62 -26.94
CA SER A 61 14.61 3.53 -26.09
C SER A 61 15.95 3.89 -26.72
N ARG A 62 16.62 2.94 -27.39
CA ARG A 62 17.89 3.19 -28.07
C ARG A 62 17.69 4.02 -29.34
N ILE A 63 16.64 3.74 -30.08
CA ILE A 63 16.30 4.45 -31.33
C ILE A 63 15.91 5.91 -31.04
N SER A 64 15.26 6.16 -29.90
CA SER A 64 14.82 7.50 -29.50
C SER A 64 15.90 8.37 -28.85
N GLN A 65 17.03 7.82 -28.41
CA GLN A 65 18.12 8.59 -27.79
C GLN A 65 18.58 9.85 -28.56
N PRO A 66 18.88 9.80 -29.87
CA PRO A 66 19.31 11.00 -30.60
C PRO A 66 18.24 12.08 -30.63
N TYR A 67 16.98 11.72 -30.84
CA TYR A 67 15.85 12.65 -30.84
C TYR A 67 15.62 13.28 -29.47
N LEU A 68 15.77 12.51 -28.40
CA LEU A 68 15.68 13.02 -27.03
C LEU A 68 16.81 14.00 -26.70
N ARG A 69 18.02 13.78 -27.25
CA ARG A 69 19.13 14.72 -27.11
C ARG A 69 18.88 16.02 -27.85
N GLU A 70 18.36 15.95 -29.06
CA GLU A 70 17.99 17.13 -29.85
C GLU A 70 16.88 17.94 -29.17
N LEU A 71 15.84 17.27 -28.66
CA LEU A 71 14.78 17.90 -27.86
C LEU A 71 15.30 18.54 -26.57
N ALA A 72 16.27 17.90 -25.90
CA ALA A 72 16.91 18.46 -24.72
C ALA A 72 17.73 19.71 -25.06
N ASP A 73 18.45 19.69 -26.18
CA ASP A 73 19.26 20.82 -26.64
C ASP A 73 18.40 22.01 -27.09
N LEU A 74 17.28 21.75 -27.76
CA LEU A 74 16.27 22.76 -28.11
C LEU A 74 15.62 23.38 -26.87
N ARG A 75 15.39 22.59 -25.81
CA ARG A 75 14.85 23.07 -24.54
C ARG A 75 15.85 23.94 -23.77
N ASP A 76 17.13 23.57 -23.78
CA ASP A 76 18.19 24.30 -23.07
C ASP A 76 18.72 25.51 -23.88
N GLY A 77 18.36 25.61 -25.16
CA GLY A 77 18.48 26.81 -25.99
C GLY A 77 19.90 27.18 -26.43
N SER A 78 20.93 26.39 -26.07
CA SER A 78 22.31 26.57 -26.54
C SER A 78 23.18 25.34 -26.23
N ALA A 79 23.84 24.80 -27.25
CA ALA A 79 24.79 23.69 -27.14
C ALA A 79 25.92 23.93 -26.11
N LEU A 80 26.26 25.20 -25.84
CA LEU A 80 27.25 25.57 -24.83
C LEU A 80 26.75 25.40 -23.40
N LYS A 81 25.46 25.67 -23.13
CA LYS A 81 24.84 25.39 -21.83
C LYS A 81 24.70 23.88 -21.61
N SER A 82 24.32 23.14 -22.64
CA SER A 82 24.25 21.68 -22.61
C SER A 82 25.62 21.05 -22.30
N ALA A 83 26.68 21.49 -22.98
CA ALA A 83 28.05 21.04 -22.74
C ALA A 83 28.58 21.44 -21.35
N ALA A 84 28.31 22.66 -20.89
CA ALA A 84 28.69 23.12 -19.55
C ALA A 84 27.96 22.34 -18.44
N LEU A 85 26.67 22.04 -18.64
CA LEU A 85 25.88 21.23 -17.72
C LEU A 85 26.35 19.76 -17.70
N GLU A 86 26.76 19.22 -18.86
CA GLU A 86 27.30 17.87 -18.97
C GLU A 86 28.69 17.75 -18.33
N LEU A 87 29.55 18.77 -18.51
CA LEU A 87 30.82 18.90 -17.79
C LEU A 87 30.57 19.00 -16.29
N GLY A 88 29.70 19.90 -15.83
CA GLY A 88 29.30 20.02 -14.42
C GLY A 88 28.78 18.69 -13.83
N ARG A 89 28.01 17.92 -14.61
CA ARG A 89 27.57 16.56 -14.24
C ARG A 89 28.72 15.56 -14.12
N ARG A 90 29.76 15.64 -14.98
CA ARG A 90 30.97 14.78 -14.89
C ARG A 90 31.87 15.16 -13.71
N VAL A 91 31.94 16.43 -13.34
CA VAL A 91 32.73 16.89 -12.18
C VAL A 91 31.98 16.72 -10.84
N GLY A 92 30.74 16.23 -10.87
CA GLY A 92 29.93 16.01 -9.66
C GLY A 92 29.29 17.26 -9.08
N TRP A 93 29.43 18.43 -9.74
CA TRP A 93 28.77 19.67 -9.35
C TRP A 93 27.41 19.74 -10.01
N ARG A 94 26.48 18.90 -9.56
CA ARG A 94 25.09 19.05 -9.96
C ARG A 94 24.53 20.25 -9.21
N PRO A 95 23.87 21.21 -9.88
CA PRO A 95 23.21 22.32 -9.21
C PRO A 95 22.16 21.84 -8.19
N GLN A 96 21.64 20.61 -8.37
CA GLN A 96 20.75 19.95 -7.42
C GLN A 96 21.46 19.57 -6.11
N ASP A 97 22.72 19.13 -6.17
CA ASP A 97 23.49 18.73 -4.98
C ASP A 97 23.91 19.97 -4.18
N VAL A 98 24.26 21.06 -4.88
CA VAL A 98 24.54 22.36 -4.22
C VAL A 98 23.28 22.94 -3.58
N ALA A 99 22.14 22.90 -4.29
CA ALA A 99 20.87 23.33 -3.73
C ALA A 99 20.45 22.44 -2.54
N GLN A 100 20.68 21.13 -2.61
CA GLN A 100 20.44 20.21 -1.50
C GLN A 100 21.33 20.54 -0.31
N LEU A 101 22.62 20.74 -0.48
CA LEU A 101 23.53 21.08 0.62
C LEU A 101 23.13 22.40 1.32
N VAL A 102 22.68 23.40 0.58
CA VAL A 102 22.21 24.68 1.15
C VAL A 102 20.84 24.53 1.84
N THR A 103 19.95 23.69 1.32
CA THR A 103 18.60 23.51 1.88
C THR A 103 18.53 22.43 2.96
N GLN A 104 19.53 21.54 3.04
CA GLN A 104 19.58 20.44 4.01
C GLN A 104 19.45 20.91 5.46
N PRO A 105 20.17 21.96 5.92
CA PRO A 105 20.03 22.44 7.29
C PRO A 105 18.61 22.90 7.60
N ARG A 106 17.93 23.52 6.62
CA ARG A 106 16.55 23.99 6.77
C ARG A 106 15.55 22.84 6.77
N ALA A 107 15.79 21.80 5.97
CA ALA A 107 15.00 20.57 5.98
C ALA A 107 15.14 19.82 7.31
N VAL A 108 16.37 19.67 7.83
CA VAL A 108 16.61 19.07 9.15
C VAL A 108 15.96 19.90 10.27
N ALA A 109 16.05 21.23 10.19
CA ALA A 109 15.37 22.11 11.15
C ALA A 109 13.84 21.94 11.12
N GLY A 110 13.24 21.81 9.93
CA GLY A 110 11.81 21.54 9.78
C GLY A 110 11.39 20.18 10.36
N VAL A 111 12.20 19.13 10.14
CA VAL A 111 11.97 17.81 10.75
C VAL A 111 12.10 17.89 12.27
N ALA A 112 13.14 18.53 12.79
CA ALA A 112 13.34 18.70 14.23
C ALA A 112 12.19 19.48 14.88
N GLN A 113 11.67 20.52 14.21
CA GLN A 113 10.49 21.25 14.67
C GLN A 113 9.23 20.38 14.64
N THR A 114 9.07 19.52 13.64
CA THR A 114 7.94 18.59 13.54
C THR A 114 8.01 17.52 14.64
N VAL A 115 9.21 17.01 14.94
CA VAL A 115 9.46 16.07 16.05
C VAL A 115 9.18 16.75 17.39
N ARG A 116 9.64 17.99 17.60
CA ARG A 116 9.31 18.74 18.82
C ARG A 116 7.81 18.94 19.00
N LYS A 117 7.09 19.32 17.94
CA LYS A 117 5.61 19.43 17.99
C LYS A 117 4.92 18.09 18.26
N LEU A 118 5.54 16.99 17.84
CA LEU A 118 5.08 15.63 18.15
C LEU A 118 5.34 15.29 19.63
N GLU A 119 6.50 15.65 20.18
CA GLU A 119 6.86 15.47 21.60
C GLU A 119 5.99 16.34 22.53
N GLU A 120 5.69 17.57 22.12
CA GLU A 120 4.80 18.51 22.82
C GLU A 120 3.31 18.11 22.70
N GLY A 121 2.98 17.13 21.86
CA GLY A 121 1.62 16.63 21.65
C GLY A 121 0.72 17.54 20.80
N ASP A 122 1.27 18.62 20.23
CA ASP A 122 0.58 19.54 19.32
C ASP A 122 0.33 18.89 17.94
N LEU A 123 1.15 17.90 17.57
CA LEU A 123 0.97 17.10 16.35
C LEU A 123 0.46 15.69 16.68
N LYS A 124 -0.61 15.25 16.02
CA LYS A 124 -1.07 13.85 16.05
C LYS A 124 -0.72 13.15 14.74
N LEU A 125 0.11 12.13 14.79
CA LEU A 125 0.42 11.28 13.64
C LEU A 125 -0.74 10.30 13.39
N ARG A 126 -1.51 10.56 12.32
CA ARG A 126 -2.46 9.57 11.79
C ARG A 126 -1.73 8.71 10.76
N VAL A 127 -1.07 7.66 11.23
CA VAL A 127 -0.49 6.67 10.31
C VAL A 127 -1.57 5.67 9.94
N ARG A 128 -1.75 5.45 8.64
CA ARG A 128 -2.59 4.39 8.12
C ARG A 128 -1.69 3.21 7.78
N THR A 129 -1.62 2.22 8.66
CA THR A 129 -0.86 1.00 8.43
C THR A 129 -1.81 -0.15 8.14
N LEU A 130 -1.62 -0.85 7.02
CA LEU A 130 -2.46 -1.96 6.57
C LEU A 130 -2.58 -3.08 7.63
N GLU A 131 -1.50 -3.33 8.36
CA GLU A 131 -1.47 -4.31 9.45
C GLU A 131 -2.43 -3.94 10.58
N VAL A 132 -2.41 -2.67 11.00
CA VAL A 132 -3.34 -2.15 12.02
C VAL A 132 -4.77 -2.17 11.51
N GLU A 133 -5.02 -1.86 10.24
CA GLU A 133 -6.38 -1.97 9.67
C GLU A 133 -6.92 -3.40 9.72
N ARG A 134 -6.09 -4.38 9.35
CA ARG A 134 -6.44 -5.81 9.46
C ARG A 134 -6.65 -6.24 10.92
N MET A 135 -5.85 -5.72 11.86
CA MET A 135 -6.03 -5.97 13.29
C MET A 135 -7.34 -5.37 13.80
N ILE A 136 -7.68 -4.14 13.38
CA ILE A 136 -8.93 -3.48 13.74
C ILE A 136 -10.13 -4.26 13.22
N GLU A 137 -10.12 -4.67 11.95
CA GLU A 137 -11.19 -5.48 11.35
C GLU A 137 -11.41 -6.80 12.13
N ARG A 138 -10.31 -7.47 12.52
CA ARG A 138 -10.39 -8.67 13.36
C ARG A 138 -10.95 -8.36 14.75
N VAL A 139 -10.52 -7.28 15.38
CA VAL A 139 -11.02 -6.87 16.71
C VAL A 139 -12.51 -6.58 16.63
N GLU A 140 -12.97 -5.90 15.59
CA GLU A 140 -14.39 -5.63 15.35
C GLU A 140 -15.20 -6.93 15.21
N LEU A 141 -14.73 -7.89 14.41
CA LEU A 141 -15.40 -9.19 14.27
C LEU A 141 -15.38 -9.99 15.58
N ARG A 142 -14.30 -9.93 16.36
CA ARG A 142 -14.22 -10.56 17.68
C ARG A 142 -15.19 -9.91 18.66
N GLN A 143 -15.33 -8.58 18.64
CA GLN A 143 -16.30 -7.86 19.44
C GLN A 143 -17.74 -8.22 19.05
N ARG A 144 -18.05 -8.31 17.75
CA ARG A 144 -19.36 -8.77 17.26
C ARG A 144 -19.67 -10.21 17.69
N PHE A 145 -18.69 -11.11 17.60
CA PHE A 145 -18.83 -12.50 18.05
C PHE A 145 -19.11 -12.59 19.56
N ILE A 146 -18.29 -11.91 20.38
CA ILE A 146 -18.46 -11.90 21.84
C ILE A 146 -19.80 -11.24 22.20
N GLY A 147 -20.13 -10.10 21.59
CA GLY A 147 -21.36 -9.37 21.84
C GLY A 147 -22.61 -10.19 21.50
N ALA A 148 -22.65 -10.81 20.31
CA ALA A 148 -23.76 -11.67 19.90
C ALA A 148 -23.84 -12.95 20.76
N GLY A 149 -22.71 -13.55 21.12
CA GLY A 149 -22.64 -14.72 21.99
C GLY A 149 -23.19 -14.44 23.39
N VAL A 150 -22.75 -13.35 24.02
CA VAL A 150 -23.24 -12.94 25.35
C VAL A 150 -24.72 -12.54 25.28
N ALA A 151 -25.14 -11.80 24.25
CA ALA A 151 -26.55 -11.43 24.08
C ALA A 151 -27.46 -12.67 23.93
N SER A 152 -27.06 -13.66 23.12
CA SER A 152 -27.81 -14.91 22.96
C SER A 152 -27.90 -15.69 24.28
N ALA A 153 -26.79 -15.80 25.01
CA ALA A 153 -26.75 -16.49 26.30
C ALA A 153 -27.65 -15.81 27.35
N LEU A 154 -27.63 -14.49 27.43
CA LEU A 154 -28.50 -13.72 28.34
C LEU A 154 -29.98 -13.89 27.98
N LEU A 155 -30.32 -13.82 26.68
CA LEU A 155 -31.69 -14.03 26.21
C LEU A 155 -32.20 -15.45 26.53
N LEU A 156 -31.35 -16.46 26.38
CA LEU A 156 -31.69 -17.84 26.76
C LEU A 156 -31.88 -17.97 28.28
N HIS A 157 -31.02 -17.35 29.08
CA HIS A 157 -31.16 -17.36 30.55
C HIS A 157 -32.47 -16.70 30.98
N ILE A 158 -32.81 -15.53 30.40
CA ILE A 158 -34.07 -14.83 30.67
C ILE A 158 -35.27 -15.70 30.23
N SER A 159 -35.19 -16.36 29.08
CA SER A 159 -36.25 -17.24 28.60
C SER A 159 -36.49 -18.44 29.52
N LEU A 160 -35.46 -18.96 30.17
CA LEU A 160 -35.55 -20.17 30.98
C LEU A 160 -35.89 -19.85 32.45
N GLY A 161 -35.38 -18.74 32.97
CA GLY A 161 -35.52 -18.33 34.38
C GLY A 161 -36.71 -17.43 34.67
N ALA A 162 -37.22 -16.68 33.70
CA ALA A 162 -38.41 -15.85 33.93
C ALA A 162 -39.67 -16.73 33.87
N THR A 163 -40.58 -16.53 34.83
CA THR A 163 -41.96 -17.04 34.79
C THR A 163 -42.79 -16.30 33.73
N LEU A 164 -42.26 -16.21 32.51
CA LEU A 164 -42.95 -15.69 31.34
C LEU A 164 -44.04 -16.67 30.93
N HIS A 165 -45.16 -16.13 30.44
CA HIS A 165 -46.18 -16.93 29.80
C HIS A 165 -45.57 -17.70 28.62
N ARG A 166 -46.03 -18.95 28.39
CA ARG A 166 -45.42 -19.90 27.44
C ARG A 166 -45.24 -19.35 26.02
N LEU A 167 -46.05 -18.38 25.60
CA LEU A 167 -45.95 -17.75 24.28
C LEU A 167 -44.82 -16.71 24.20
N ALA A 168 -44.65 -15.84 25.18
CA ALA A 168 -43.52 -14.89 25.19
C ALA A 168 -42.17 -15.60 25.35
N ALA A 169 -42.10 -16.70 26.11
CA ALA A 169 -40.87 -17.49 26.21
C ALA A 169 -40.45 -18.01 24.82
N ARG A 170 -41.40 -18.48 23.99
CA ARG A 170 -41.11 -18.91 22.61
C ARG A 170 -40.62 -17.76 21.73
N VAL A 171 -41.18 -16.57 21.86
CA VAL A 171 -40.73 -15.38 21.11
C VAL A 171 -39.28 -15.03 21.46
N VAL A 172 -38.94 -15.03 22.75
CA VAL A 172 -37.57 -14.75 23.21
C VAL A 172 -36.59 -15.83 22.72
N GLN A 173 -37.00 -17.10 22.69
CA GLN A 173 -36.18 -18.20 22.15
C GLN A 173 -35.90 -18.04 20.65
N VAL A 174 -36.89 -17.61 19.86
CA VAL A 174 -36.70 -17.36 18.42
C VAL A 174 -35.73 -16.20 18.19
N ILE A 175 -35.83 -15.13 18.98
CA ILE A 175 -34.89 -14.00 18.92
C ILE A 175 -33.48 -14.45 19.32
N ALA A 176 -33.35 -15.23 20.40
CA ALA A 176 -32.07 -15.77 20.84
C ALA A 176 -31.43 -16.68 19.78
N ALA A 177 -32.23 -17.49 19.07
CA ALA A 177 -31.77 -18.34 17.97
C ALA A 177 -31.30 -17.52 16.76
N ARG A 178 -31.97 -16.41 16.44
CA ARG A 178 -31.52 -15.48 15.39
C ARG A 178 -30.19 -14.82 15.76
N VAL A 179 -30.03 -14.36 17.00
CA VAL A 179 -28.77 -13.77 17.46
C VAL A 179 -27.65 -14.82 17.51
N ALA A 180 -27.97 -16.07 17.86
CA ALA A 180 -27.01 -17.18 17.78
C ALA A 180 -26.57 -17.47 16.33
N TRP A 181 -27.48 -17.34 15.37
CA TRP A 181 -27.15 -17.47 13.94
C TRP A 181 -26.18 -16.37 13.47
N GLU A 182 -26.38 -15.13 13.91
CA GLU A 182 -25.45 -14.03 13.62
C GLU A 182 -24.08 -14.26 14.27
N CYS A 183 -24.04 -14.80 15.50
CA CYS A 183 -22.82 -15.21 16.18
C CYS A 183 -22.07 -16.30 15.38
N TRP A 184 -22.78 -17.31 14.87
CA TRP A 184 -22.22 -18.35 14.02
C TRP A 184 -21.61 -17.78 12.74
N ASN A 185 -22.29 -16.85 12.09
CA ASN A 185 -21.77 -16.19 10.88
C ASN A 185 -20.51 -15.35 11.17
N ALA A 186 -20.48 -14.64 12.31
CA ALA A 186 -19.31 -13.89 12.75
C ALA A 186 -18.11 -14.81 13.02
N TRP A 187 -18.34 -15.99 13.61
CA TRP A 187 -17.31 -17.00 13.83
C TRP A 187 -16.75 -17.57 12.52
N LEU A 188 -17.61 -17.86 11.54
CA LEU A 188 -17.17 -18.31 10.21
C LEU A 188 -16.33 -17.24 9.50
N ALA A 189 -16.72 -15.96 9.60
CA ALA A 189 -15.94 -14.85 9.06
C ALA A 189 -14.57 -14.74 9.73
N LEU A 190 -14.52 -14.86 11.06
CA LEU A 190 -13.26 -14.85 11.82
C LEU A 190 -12.34 -16.01 11.42
N LYS A 191 -12.88 -17.21 11.19
CA LYS A 191 -12.12 -18.36 10.69
C LYS A 191 -11.54 -18.12 9.31
N LYS A 192 -12.32 -17.55 8.38
CA LYS A 192 -11.84 -17.19 7.03
C LYS A 192 -10.67 -16.22 7.09
N LEU A 193 -10.78 -15.16 7.91
CA LEU A 193 -9.68 -14.20 8.10
C LEU A 193 -8.43 -14.82 8.72
N THR A 194 -8.61 -15.76 9.66
CA THR A 194 -7.49 -16.47 10.28
C THR A 194 -6.76 -17.35 9.28
N VAL A 195 -7.48 -18.07 8.41
CA VAL A 195 -6.89 -18.88 7.33
C VAL A 195 -6.17 -17.99 6.30
N GLN A 196 -6.74 -16.82 5.96
CA GLN A 196 -6.08 -15.88 5.07
C GLN A 196 -4.77 -15.35 5.66
N GLN A 197 -4.75 -15.00 6.95
CA GLN A 197 -3.50 -14.58 7.59
C GLN A 197 -2.46 -15.68 7.64
N LEU A 198 -2.82 -16.91 8.03
CA LEU A 198 -1.88 -18.03 8.04
C LEU A 198 -1.30 -18.33 6.65
N ARG A 199 -2.01 -17.99 5.57
CA ARG A 199 -1.50 -18.07 4.20
C ARG A 199 -0.44 -17.00 3.90
N PHE A 200 -0.59 -15.80 4.47
CA PHE A 200 0.37 -14.69 4.29
C PHE A 200 1.52 -14.73 5.30
N GLU A 201 1.32 -15.33 6.47
CA GLU A 201 2.35 -15.50 7.52
C GLU A 201 3.34 -16.62 7.17
N ASN A 202 2.88 -17.64 6.43
CA ASN A 202 3.75 -18.67 5.86
C ASN A 202 4.55 -18.21 4.63
N GLU A 203 4.37 -16.97 4.15
CA GLU A 203 5.31 -16.32 3.23
C GLU A 203 6.33 -15.51 4.06
N ASP A 204 7.34 -16.22 4.59
CA ASP A 204 8.62 -15.74 5.12
C ASP A 204 8.67 -14.31 5.68
N THR A 205 8.30 -14.17 6.95
CA THR A 205 8.76 -13.04 7.79
C THR A 205 9.63 -13.55 8.94
N VAL A 206 10.75 -14.20 8.60
CA VAL A 206 11.89 -14.29 9.51
C VAL A 206 12.51 -12.90 9.56
N TYR A 207 12.04 -12.07 10.48
CA TYR A 207 12.84 -10.94 10.95
C TYR A 207 13.97 -11.54 11.78
N ASP A 208 15.17 -11.61 11.20
CA ASP A 208 16.40 -11.72 11.97
C ASP A 208 16.44 -10.51 12.92
N THR A 209 16.03 -10.76 14.16
CA THR A 209 16.24 -9.85 15.27
C THR A 209 17.70 -10.01 15.67
N MET A 210 18.44 -8.90 15.61
CA MET A 210 19.77 -8.81 16.22
C MET A 210 19.69 -9.01 17.73
#